data_AF-A0A7J3HPJ1-F1
#
_entry.id   AF-A0A7J3HPJ1-F1
#
_cell.length_a   1.000
_cell.length_b   1.000
_cell.length_c   1.000
_cell.angle_alpha   90.00
_cell.angle_beta   90.00
_cell.angle_gamma   90.00
#
_symmetry.space_group_name_H-M   'P 1'
#
loop_
_entity.id
_entity.type
_entity.pdbx_description
1 polymer ?
#
loop_
_entity_poly.entity_id
_entity_poly.type
_entity_poly.pdbx_seq_one_letter_code
_entity_poly.pdbx_strand_id
1 'polypeptide(L)'
;SLVGTSLGIFTAIMLAYGIFIVGMKINLQRFFYFTGVLLILLAGGLAGYGTHELLEYFEAIGLDTGWLGESAYTLNIPVDSPFHHRGAVGSILAVMFGYTISAEWARVIVHSAYLLTALPLLSHIYRKKNTHRIFE
;
A
#
# COMPACT_ATOMS: atom_id res chain seq x y z
N SER A 1 -25.32 -35.76 2.64
CA SER A 1 -25.52 -34.42 2.06
C SER A 1 -26.17 -33.46 3.06
N LEU A 2 -27.34 -33.79 3.64
CA LEU A 2 -28.10 -32.89 4.53
C LEU A 2 -27.32 -32.29 5.71
N VAL A 3 -26.52 -33.09 6.42
CA VAL A 3 -25.77 -32.63 7.62
C VAL A 3 -24.69 -31.61 7.27
N GLY A 4 -24.01 -31.77 6.13
CA GLY A 4 -23.02 -30.80 5.67
C GLY A 4 -23.69 -29.49 5.23
N THR A 5 -24.84 -29.57 4.57
CA THR A 5 -25.63 -28.40 4.16
C THR A 5 -26.14 -27.62 5.38
N SER A 6 -26.66 -28.30 6.40
CA SER A 6 -27.13 -27.62 7.62
C SER A 6 -26.00 -26.96 8.41
N LEU A 7 -24.85 -27.63 8.55
CA LEU A 7 -23.65 -27.05 9.17
C LEU A 7 -23.11 -25.84 8.39
N GLY A 8 -23.08 -25.93 7.06
CA GLY A 8 -22.66 -24.82 6.20
C GLY A 8 -23.57 -23.60 6.35
N ILE A 9 -24.89 -23.80 6.33
CA ILE A 9 -25.88 -22.72 6.53
C ILE A 9 -25.71 -22.10 7.93
N PHE A 10 -25.61 -22.93 8.97
CA PHE A 10 -25.43 -22.45 10.33
C PHE A 10 -24.15 -21.60 10.48
N THR A 11 -23.05 -22.07 9.89
CA THR A 11 -21.77 -21.35 9.91
C THR A 11 -21.85 -20.03 9.12
N ALA A 12 -22.50 -20.03 7.96
CA ALA A 12 -22.70 -18.82 7.16
C ALA A 12 -23.53 -17.77 7.91
N ILE A 13 -24.60 -18.17 8.59
CA ILE A 13 -25.43 -17.27 9.41
C ILE A 13 -24.62 -16.71 10.58
N MET A 14 -23.87 -17.56 11.28
CA MET A 14 -23.00 -17.13 12.39
C MET A 14 -21.95 -16.11 11.94
N LEU A 15 -21.28 -16.35 10.81
CA LEU A 15 -20.31 -15.42 10.23
C LEU A 15 -20.96 -14.11 9.78
N ALA A 16 -22.08 -14.18 9.06
CA ALA A 16 -22.80 -13.00 8.60
C ALA A 16 -23.24 -12.11 9.77
N TYR A 17 -23.77 -12.72 10.83
CA TYR A 17 -24.17 -12.02 12.04
C TYR A 17 -22.98 -11.41 12.79
N GLY A 18 -21.86 -12.15 12.88
CA GLY A 18 -20.62 -11.65 13.46
C GLY A 18 -20.08 -10.42 12.73
N ILE A 19 -20.01 -10.48 11.40
CA ILE A 19 -19.58 -9.35 10.56
C ILE A 19 -20.53 -8.16 10.72
N PHE A 20 -21.83 -8.39 10.77
CA PHE A 20 -22.83 -7.34 10.94
C PHE A 20 -22.66 -6.58 12.26
N ILE A 21 -22.51 -7.29 13.39
CA ILE A 21 -22.30 -6.66 14.70
C ILE A 21 -21.01 -5.84 14.72
N VAL A 22 -19.92 -6.41 14.22
CA VAL A 22 -18.62 -5.73 14.17
C VAL A 22 -18.72 -4.50 13.27
N GLY A 23 -19.33 -4.63 12.09
CA GLY A 23 -19.53 -3.55 11.13
C GLY A 23 -20.32 -2.38 11.71
N MET A 24 -21.40 -2.65 12.45
CA MET A 24 -22.20 -1.60 13.09
C MET A 24 -21.46 -0.84 14.21
N LYS A 25 -20.49 -1.48 14.87
CA LYS A 25 -19.69 -0.86 15.94
C LYS A 25 -18.53 -0.01 15.41
N ILE A 26 -18.13 -0.19 14.16
CA ILE A 26 -16.98 0.50 13.57
C ILE A 26 -17.39 1.91 13.12
N ASN A 27 -16.57 2.90 13.49
CA ASN A 27 -16.69 4.24 12.92
C ASN A 27 -16.24 4.21 11.45
N LEU A 28 -17.20 4.29 10.53
CA LEU A 28 -16.97 4.18 9.10
C LEU A 28 -15.99 5.24 8.56
N GLN A 29 -16.05 6.47 9.09
CA GLN A 29 -15.13 7.54 8.70
C GLN A 29 -13.70 7.22 9.12
N ARG A 30 -13.50 6.69 10.34
CA ARG A 30 -12.18 6.25 10.81
C ARG A 30 -11.68 5.04 10.01
N PHE A 31 -12.56 4.09 9.70
CA PHE A 31 -12.22 2.92 8.89
C PHE A 31 -11.71 3.31 7.50
N PHE A 32 -12.48 4.11 6.76
CA PHE A 32 -12.08 4.53 5.41
C PHE A 32 -10.83 5.42 5.40
N TYR A 33 -10.60 6.19 6.46
CA TYR A 33 -9.35 6.94 6.59
C TYR A 33 -8.14 6.00 6.67
N PHE A 34 -8.19 5.00 7.56
CA PHE A 34 -7.08 4.04 7.70
C PHE A 34 -6.88 3.18 6.46
N THR A 35 -7.95 2.67 5.84
CA THR A 35 -7.83 1.90 4.60
C THR A 35 -7.37 2.79 3.44
N GLY A 36 -7.81 4.05 3.38
CA GLY A 36 -7.33 5.02 2.40
C GLY A 36 -5.83 5.30 2.52
N VAL A 37 -5.32 5.48 3.75
CA VAL A 37 -3.87 5.62 4.00
C VAL A 37 -3.12 4.37 3.54
N LEU A 38 -3.63 3.17 3.86
CA LEU A 38 -3.04 1.90 3.42
C LEU A 38 -3.00 1.77 1.89
N LEU A 39 -4.08 2.16 1.20
CA LEU A 39 -4.17 2.13 -0.26
C LEU A 39 -3.19 3.11 -0.91
N ILE A 40 -3.00 4.30 -0.34
CA ILE A 40 -2.01 5.27 -0.83
C ILE A 40 -0.60 4.72 -0.66
N LEU A 41 -0.30 4.13 0.50
CA LEU A 41 0.99 3.49 0.75
C LEU A 41 1.29 2.38 -0.28
N LEU A 42 0.32 1.49 -0.52
CA LEU A 42 0.39 0.43 -1.53
C LEU A 42 0.60 0.99 -2.94
N ALA A 43 -0.19 2.00 -3.33
CA ALA A 43 -0.10 2.61 -4.64
C ALA A 43 1.24 3.32 -4.87
N GLY A 44 1.78 3.97 -3.84
CA GLY A 44 3.12 4.56 -3.88
C GLY A 44 4.20 3.49 -4.07
N GLY A 45 4.12 2.38 -3.33
CA GLY A 45 5.06 1.26 -3.48
C GLY A 45 5.04 0.67 -4.90
N LEU A 46 3.84 0.43 -5.43
CA LEU A 46 3.65 -0.04 -6.80
C LEU A 46 4.11 0.96 -7.86
N ALA A 47 3.89 2.26 -7.67
CA ALA A 47 4.37 3.29 -8.59
C ALA A 47 5.90 3.34 -8.64
N GLY A 48 6.57 3.24 -7.49
CA GLY A 48 8.02 3.14 -7.44
C GLY A 48 8.55 1.86 -8.09
N TYR A 49 7.89 0.71 -7.87
CA TYR A 49 8.24 -0.54 -8.55
C TYR A 49 8.05 -0.44 -10.08
N GLY A 50 6.92 0.08 -10.54
CA GLY A 50 6.67 0.30 -11.96
C GLY A 50 7.68 1.25 -12.58
N THR A 51 8.15 2.27 -11.85
CA THR A 51 9.20 3.18 -12.35
C THR A 51 10.51 2.44 -12.62
N HIS A 52 10.89 1.52 -11.73
CA HIS A 52 12.11 0.71 -11.91
C HIS A 52 12.01 -0.19 -13.14
N GLU A 53 10.90 -0.91 -13.29
CA GLU A 53 10.65 -1.75 -14.48
C GLU A 53 10.61 -0.93 -15.78
N LEU A 54 10.08 0.30 -15.74
CA LEU A 54 10.08 1.21 -16.88
C LEU A 54 11.50 1.67 -17.24
N LEU A 55 12.36 1.93 -16.26
CA LEU A 55 13.74 2.30 -16.50
C LEU A 55 14.54 1.14 -17.11
N GLU A 56 14.40 -0.07 -16.56
CA GLU A 56 15.01 -1.28 -17.15
C GLU A 56 14.54 -1.51 -18.59
N TYR A 57 13.25 -1.26 -18.86
CA TYR A 57 12.72 -1.33 -20.22
C TYR A 57 13.32 -0.27 -21.15
N PHE A 58 13.48 0.97 -20.70
CA PHE A 58 14.09 2.04 -21.50
C PHE A 58 15.55 1.73 -21.83
N GLU A 59 16.31 1.21 -20.87
CA GLU A 59 17.69 0.77 -21.09
C GLU A 59 17.76 -0.39 -22.09
N ALA A 60 16.83 -1.35 -21.99
CA ALA A 60 16.76 -2.49 -22.91
C ALA A 60 16.48 -2.09 -24.38
N ILE A 61 15.78 -0.97 -24.61
CA ILE A 61 15.57 -0.43 -25.97
C ILE A 61 16.64 0.58 -26.41
N GLY A 62 17.71 0.74 -25.61
CA GLY A 62 18.87 1.58 -25.94
C GLY A 62 18.70 3.07 -25.63
N LEU A 63 17.72 3.44 -24.80
CA LEU A 63 17.60 4.80 -24.28
C LEU A 63 18.44 4.93 -23.01
N ASP A 64 19.36 5.91 -23.00
CA ASP A 64 20.10 6.27 -21.81
C ASP A 64 19.17 7.00 -20.83
N THR A 65 18.97 6.39 -19.67
CA THR A 65 18.13 6.92 -18.59
C THR A 65 18.86 7.98 -17.75
N GLY A 66 20.17 8.15 -17.96
CA GLY A 66 21.03 9.12 -17.29
C GLY A 66 21.00 8.98 -15.77
N TRP A 67 21.17 10.10 -15.06
CA TRP A 67 21.23 10.14 -13.59
C TRP A 67 19.95 9.64 -12.89
N LEU A 68 18.82 9.52 -13.61
CA LEU A 68 17.56 9.04 -13.06
C LEU A 68 17.54 7.51 -12.87
N GLY A 69 18.29 6.78 -13.69
CA GLY A 69 18.50 5.33 -13.58
C GLY A 69 19.67 4.95 -12.67
N GLU A 70 20.47 5.90 -12.21
CA GLU A 70 21.54 5.62 -11.26
C GLU A 70 20.97 5.24 -9.88
N SER A 71 21.65 4.31 -9.22
CA SER A 71 21.26 3.87 -7.88
C SER A 71 21.49 4.99 -6.86
N ALA A 72 20.41 5.48 -6.26
CA ALA A 72 20.44 6.47 -5.19
C ALA A 72 21.00 5.89 -3.89
N TYR A 73 20.72 4.61 -3.62
CA TYR A 73 21.28 3.88 -2.49
C TYR A 73 21.28 2.38 -2.73
N THR A 74 22.26 1.70 -2.13
CA THR A 74 22.36 0.24 -2.06
C THR A 74 22.56 -0.20 -0.62
N LEU A 75 21.63 -1.00 -0.11
CA LEU A 75 21.71 -1.62 1.20
C LEU A 75 22.36 -3.00 1.04
N ASN A 76 23.49 -3.26 1.70
CA ASN A 76 24.13 -4.58 1.59
C ASN A 76 23.52 -5.58 2.58
N ILE A 77 22.26 -5.95 2.34
CA ILE A 77 21.53 -6.90 3.18
C ILE A 77 21.59 -8.29 2.52
N PRO A 78 22.02 -9.34 3.22
CA PRO A 78 22.08 -10.70 2.67
C PRO A 78 20.72 -11.22 2.18
N VAL A 79 20.73 -11.97 1.08
CA VAL A 79 19.53 -12.55 0.44
C VAL A 79 18.76 -13.49 1.36
N ASP A 80 19.47 -14.19 2.24
CA ASP A 80 18.90 -15.14 3.21
C ASP A 80 18.24 -14.46 4.42
N SER A 81 18.30 -13.12 4.52
CA SER A 81 17.71 -12.37 5.63
C SER A 81 16.19 -12.21 5.45
N PRO A 82 15.37 -12.38 6.52
CA PRO A 82 13.94 -12.07 6.49
C PRO A 82 13.62 -10.62 6.08
N PHE A 83 14.58 -9.71 6.27
CA PHE A 83 14.51 -8.28 5.95
C PHE A 83 14.94 -7.95 4.51
N HIS A 84 15.36 -8.94 3.73
CA HIS A 84 15.59 -8.75 2.30
C HIS A 84 14.24 -8.45 1.62
N HIS A 85 14.20 -7.62 0.57
CA HIS A 85 12.95 -7.25 -0.13
C HIS A 85 12.20 -8.47 -0.75
N ARG A 86 12.88 -9.62 -0.85
CA ARG A 86 12.31 -10.92 -1.27
C ARG A 86 11.98 -11.86 -0.10
N GLY A 87 12.37 -11.50 1.12
CA GLY A 87 12.06 -12.20 2.36
C GLY A 87 10.63 -11.90 2.84
N ALA A 88 10.15 -12.66 3.82
CA ALA A 88 8.77 -12.58 4.30
C ALA A 88 8.40 -11.18 4.85
N VAL A 89 9.32 -10.52 5.57
CA VAL A 89 9.06 -9.20 6.15
C VAL A 89 9.38 -8.10 5.15
N GLY A 90 10.51 -8.23 4.45
CA GLY A 90 10.93 -7.21 3.49
C GLY A 90 10.00 -7.08 2.28
N SER A 91 9.32 -8.14 1.85
CA SER A 91 8.33 -8.07 0.77
C SER A 91 7.07 -7.28 1.16
N ILE A 92 6.58 -7.47 2.39
CA ILE A 92 5.45 -6.69 2.92
C ILE A 92 5.85 -5.21 3.00
N LEU A 93 7.05 -4.91 3.49
CA LEU A 93 7.57 -3.55 3.55
C LEU A 93 7.82 -2.95 2.16
N ALA A 94 8.25 -3.77 1.20
CA ALA A 94 8.43 -3.33 -0.19
C ALA A 94 7.12 -2.88 -0.80
N VAL A 95 6.06 -3.66 -0.57
CA VAL A 95 4.73 -3.38 -1.09
C VAL A 95 4.05 -2.23 -0.33
N MET A 96 4.20 -2.14 0.99
CA MET A 96 3.56 -1.10 1.80
C MET A 96 4.31 0.24 1.77
N PHE A 97 5.64 0.24 1.77
CA PHE A 97 6.44 1.45 1.96
C PHE A 97 7.42 1.71 0.80
N GLY A 98 7.33 0.96 -0.30
CA GLY A 98 8.30 1.06 -1.39
C GLY A 98 9.71 0.63 -0.99
N TYR A 99 9.87 -0.11 0.13
CA TYR A 99 11.16 -0.56 0.61
C TYR A 99 11.87 -1.45 -0.42
N THR A 100 13.06 -1.06 -0.81
CA THR A 100 13.91 -1.81 -1.73
C THR A 100 15.35 -1.71 -1.28
N ILE A 101 16.13 -2.70 -1.68
CA ILE A 101 17.55 -2.80 -1.34
C ILE A 101 18.40 -1.95 -2.29
N SER A 102 17.96 -1.84 -3.54
CA SER A 102 18.48 -0.90 -4.52
C SER A 102 17.32 -0.03 -4.99
N ALA A 103 17.45 1.28 -4.79
CA ALA A 103 16.53 2.25 -5.39
C ALA A 103 17.29 3.17 -6.32
N GLU A 104 16.66 3.48 -7.45
CA GLU A 104 17.11 4.50 -8.39
C GLU A 104 16.53 5.86 -7.99
N TRP A 105 17.16 6.94 -8.45
CA TRP A 105 16.66 8.29 -8.19
C TRP A 105 15.22 8.48 -8.67
N ALA A 106 14.87 8.00 -9.86
CA ALA A 106 13.51 8.12 -10.38
C ALA A 106 12.49 7.44 -9.45
N ARG A 107 12.79 6.23 -8.97
CA ARG A 107 11.94 5.48 -8.05
C ARG A 107 11.70 6.25 -6.75
N VAL A 108 12.74 6.82 -6.16
CA VAL A 108 12.64 7.61 -4.93
C VAL A 108 11.82 8.87 -5.14
N ILE A 109 12.05 9.58 -6.25
CA ILE A 109 11.34 10.82 -6.59
C ILE A 109 9.86 10.54 -6.79
N VAL A 110 9.51 9.55 -7.62
CA VAL A 110 8.11 9.19 -7.92
C VAL A 110 7.39 8.76 -6.65
N HIS A 111 8.01 7.87 -5.87
CA HIS A 111 7.41 7.38 -4.63
C HIS A 111 7.19 8.52 -3.61
N SER A 112 8.21 9.35 -3.40
CA SER A 112 8.15 10.46 -2.44
C SER A 112 7.15 11.53 -2.88
N ALA A 113 7.15 11.91 -4.17
CA ALA A 113 6.20 12.87 -4.72
C ALA A 113 4.75 12.36 -4.59
N TYR A 114 4.52 11.08 -4.83
CA TYR A 114 3.20 10.47 -4.66
C TYR A 114 2.74 10.54 -3.20
N LEU A 115 3.57 10.13 -2.23
CA LEU A 115 3.20 10.18 -0.82
C LEU A 115 3.00 11.61 -0.30
N LEU A 116 3.88 12.53 -0.68
CA LEU A 116 3.81 13.95 -0.29
C LEU A 116 2.58 14.67 -0.86
N THR A 117 1.97 14.15 -1.92
CA THR A 117 0.75 14.72 -2.50
C THR A 117 -0.49 14.01 -2.00
N ALA A 118 -0.54 12.68 -2.06
CA ALA A 118 -1.72 11.89 -1.76
C ALA A 118 -2.09 11.86 -0.27
N LEU A 119 -1.10 11.72 0.64
CA LEU A 119 -1.39 11.66 2.09
C LEU A 119 -1.94 12.99 2.62
N PRO A 120 -1.36 14.16 2.32
CA PRO A 120 -1.94 15.43 2.74
C PRO A 120 -3.31 15.67 2.13
N LEU A 121 -3.53 15.31 0.86
CA LEU A 121 -4.83 15.43 0.20
C LEU A 121 -5.90 14.61 0.93
N LEU A 122 -5.61 13.34 1.25
CA LEU A 122 -6.52 12.49 2.03
C LEU A 122 -6.82 13.11 3.40
N SER A 123 -5.78 13.56 4.11
CA SER A 123 -5.96 14.19 5.42
C SER A 123 -6.82 15.46 5.34
N HIS A 124 -6.64 16.27 4.30
CA HIS A 124 -7.40 17.48 4.06
C HIS A 124 -8.89 17.19 3.81
N ILE A 125 -9.19 16.19 2.97
CA ILE A 125 -10.55 15.76 2.65
C ILE A 125 -11.29 15.29 3.91
N TYR A 126 -10.62 14.50 4.76
CA TYR A 126 -11.22 13.99 5.99
C TYR A 126 -11.35 15.05 7.09
N ARG A 127 -10.45 16.05 7.13
CA ARG A 127 -10.50 17.14 8.12
C ARG A 127 -11.65 18.12 7.85
N LYS A 128 -11.92 18.44 6.57
CA LYS A 128 -12.98 19.38 6.17
C LYS A 128 -14.38 18.91 6.56
N LYS A 129 -14.60 17.59 6.65
CA LYS A 129 -15.89 16.99 7.00
C LYS A 129 -16.28 17.15 8.47
N ASN A 130 -15.33 17.43 9.36
CA ASN A 130 -15.59 17.62 10.80
C ASN A 130 -15.99 19.07 11.17
N THR A 131 -15.82 20.04 10.27
CA THR A 131 -16.07 21.47 10.57
C THR A 131 -17.52 21.91 10.35
N HIS A 132 -18.32 21.15 9.61
CA HIS A 132 -19.73 21.48 9.33
C HIS A 132 -20.74 20.99 10.38
N ARG A 133 -20.29 20.34 11.46
CA ARG A 133 -21.17 19.80 12.53
C ARG A 133 -21.20 20.63 13.81
N ILE A 134 -20.52 21.78 13.84
CA ILE A 134 -20.35 22.62 15.04
C ILE A 134 -21.18 23.90 15.00
N PHE A 135 -21.99 24.10 13.94
CA PHE A 135 -22.81 25.30 13.73
C PHE A 135 -24.29 24.99 13.40
N GLU A 136 -24.77 23.79 13.75
CA GLU A 136 -26.21 23.44 13.76
C GLU A 136 -26.63 23.01 15.17
#